data_AF-A0A7J2M6V4-F1
#
_entry.id   AF-A0A7J2M6V4-F1
#
_cell.length_a   1.000
_cell.length_b   1.000
_cell.length_c   1.000
_cell.angle_alpha   90.00
_cell.angle_beta   90.00
_cell.angle_gamma   90.00
#
_symmetry.space_group_name_H-M   'P 1'
#
loop_
_entity.id
_entity.type
_entity.pdbx_description
1 polymer ?
#
loop_
_entity_poly.entity_id
_entity_poly.type
_entity_poly.pdbx_seq_one_letter_code
_entity_poly.pdbx_strand_id
1 'polypeptide(L)' 'MKDWMKDAVFLLYIVIVMPFASLLYFGYAFTNFETIFIIIGAAALWLVLIPYPVYWYLKNRVFI' A
#
# COMPACT_ATOMS: atom_id res chain seq x y z
N MET A 1 -21.64 0.14 -4.59
CA MET A 1 -21.07 -1.03 -3.87
C MET A 1 -21.68 -1.07 -2.48
N LYS A 2 -22.12 -2.24 -1.99
CA LYS A 2 -22.56 -2.37 -0.58
C LYS A 2 -21.37 -2.12 0.35
N ASP A 3 -21.61 -1.63 1.56
CA ASP A 3 -20.52 -1.22 2.47
C ASP A 3 -19.55 -2.37 2.78
N TRP A 4 -20.06 -3.57 3.07
CA TRP A 4 -19.22 -4.75 3.31
C TRP A 4 -18.27 -5.08 2.13
N MET A 5 -18.65 -4.76 0.89
CA MET A 5 -17.80 -4.99 -0.28
C MET A 5 -16.64 -3.99 -0.32
N LYS A 6 -16.89 -2.73 0.07
CA LYS A 6 -15.83 -1.70 0.15
C LYS A 6 -14.81 -2.08 1.21
N ASP A 7 -15.29 -2.56 2.36
CA ASP A 7 -14.45 -3.03 3.47
C ASP A 7 -13.59 -4.23 3.03
N ALA A 8 -14.19 -5.20 2.34
CA ALA A 8 -13.47 -6.36 1.80
C ALA A 8 -12.39 -5.96 0.78
N VAL A 9 -12.69 -5.02 -0.13
CA VAL A 9 -11.70 -4.54 -1.12
C VAL A 9 -10.55 -3.79 -0.44
N PHE A 10 -10.85 -2.94 0.54
CA PHE A 10 -9.83 -2.21 1.28
C PHE A 10 -8.94 -3.15 2.11
N LEU A 11 -9.53 -4.13 2.78
CA LEU A 11 -8.80 -5.17 3.51
C LEU A 11 -7.93 -6.00 2.58
N LEU A 12 -8.45 -6.44 1.43
CA LEU A 12 -7.67 -7.17 0.41
C LEU A 12 -6.44 -6.35 -0.03
N TYR A 13 -6.63 -5.06 -0.26
CA TYR A 13 -5.53 -4.17 -0.63
C TYR A 13 -4.46 -4.10 0.46
N ILE A 14 -4.85 -3.88 1.72
CA ILE A 14 -3.92 -3.76 2.85
C ILE A 14 -3.22 -5.08 3.17
N VAL A 15 -3.92 -6.20 3.10
CA VAL A 15 -3.41 -7.50 3.55
C VAL A 15 -2.61 -8.21 2.45
N ILE A 16 -2.95 -7.98 1.18
CA ILE A 16 -2.34 -8.71 0.07
C ILE A 16 -1.53 -7.77 -0.81
N VAL A 17 -2.15 -6.74 -1.39
CA VAL A 17 -1.50 -5.92 -2.42
C VAL A 17 -0.31 -5.15 -1.86
N MET A 18 -0.50 -4.45 -0.72
CA MET A 18 0.55 -3.63 -0.12
C MET A 18 1.74 -4.47 0.40
N PRO A 19 1.54 -5.59 1.12
CA PRO A 19 2.64 -6.45 1.56
C PRO A 19 3.36 -7.11 0.39
N PHE A 20 2.64 -7.55 -0.65
CA PHE A 20 3.25 -8.18 -1.81
C PHE A 20 4.12 -7.20 -2.60
N ALA A 21 3.61 -5.98 -2.85
CA ALA A 21 4.39 -4.92 -3.49
C ALA A 21 5.64 -4.54 -2.66
N SER A 22 5.49 -4.45 -1.33
CA SER A 22 6.62 -4.18 -0.43
C SER A 22 7.64 -5.31 -0.46
N LEU A 23 7.20 -6.58 -0.48
CA LEU A 23 8.07 -7.75 -0.53
C LEU A 23 8.89 -7.78 -1.82
N LEU A 24 8.26 -7.50 -2.97
CA LEU A 24 8.97 -7.40 -4.25
C LEU A 24 10.03 -6.29 -4.22
N TYR A 25 9.65 -5.11 -3.71
CA TYR A 25 10.58 -3.99 -3.59
C TYR A 25 11.77 -4.34 -2.69
N PHE A 26 11.53 -4.77 -1.45
CA PHE A 26 12.60 -5.09 -0.51
C PHE A 26 13.44 -6.28 -0.96
N GLY A 27 12.82 -7.31 -1.57
CA GLY A 27 13.54 -8.44 -2.13
C GLY A 27 14.55 -8.03 -3.19
N TYR A 28 14.21 -7.07 -4.05
CA TYR A 28 15.15 -6.48 -5.00
C TYR A 28 16.13 -5.52 -4.32
N ALA A 29 15.65 -4.61 -3.47
CA ALA A 29 16.43 -3.54 -2.88
C ALA A 29 17.57 -4.07 -1.99
N PHE A 30 17.33 -5.14 -1.23
CA PHE A 30 18.36 -5.79 -0.40
C PHE A 30 19.51 -6.42 -1.20
N THR A 31 19.34 -6.72 -2.49
CA THR A 31 20.44 -7.23 -3.33
C THR A 31 21.51 -6.17 -3.64
N ASN A 32 21.18 -4.89 -3.51
CA ASN A 32 22.06 -3.78 -3.88
C ASN A 32 22.83 -3.21 -2.66
N PHE A 33 22.54 -3.65 -1.43
CA PHE A 33 23.19 -3.29 -0.15
C PHE A 33 23.31 -1.79 0.21
N GLU A 34 22.80 -0.89 -0.62
CA GLU A 34 22.82 0.56 -0.37
C GLU A 34 21.63 1.03 0.47
N THR A 35 21.78 0.98 1.79
CA THR A 35 20.72 1.23 2.77
C THR A 35 19.97 2.55 2.56
N ILE A 36 20.65 3.62 2.14
CA ILE A 36 20.01 4.93 1.91
C ILE A 36 18.99 4.86 0.77
N PHE A 37 19.33 4.22 -0.35
CA PHE A 37 18.42 4.08 -1.49
C PHE A 37 17.24 3.15 -1.18
N ILE A 38 17.46 2.14 -0.32
CA ILE A 38 16.39 1.26 0.18
C ILE A 38 15.36 2.06 0.98
N ILE A 39 15.81 2.95 1.86
CA ILE A 39 14.89 3.76 2.69
C ILE A 39 14.11 4.76 1.83
N ILE A 40 14.78 5.45 0.91
CA ILE A 40 14.14 6.44 0.04
C ILE A 40 13.09 5.78 -0.87
N GLY A 41 13.43 4.63 -1.48
CA GLY A 41 12.48 3.93 -2.33
C GLY A 41 11.31 3.31 -1.55
N ALA A 42 11.52 2.85 -0.31
CA ALA A 42 10.43 2.41 0.56
C ALA A 42 9.45 3.55 0.87
N ALA A 43 9.98 4.73 1.21
CA ALA A 43 9.17 5.92 1.44
C ALA A 43 8.36 6.31 0.19
N ALA A 44 9.01 6.31 -0.98
CA ALA A 44 8.33 6.59 -2.26
C ALA A 44 7.25 5.56 -2.58
N LEU A 45 7.53 4.27 -2.40
CA LEU A 45 6.58 3.18 -2.62
C LEU A 45 5.34 3.36 -1.74
N TRP A 46 5.52 3.60 -0.44
CA TRP A 46 4.41 3.75 0.48
C TRP A 46 3.64 5.05 0.27
N LEU A 47 4.28 6.14 -0.17
CA LEU A 47 3.60 7.36 -0.60
C LEU A 47 2.69 7.15 -1.81
N VAL A 48 2.92 6.11 -2.62
CA VAL A 48 2.03 5.74 -3.73
C VAL A 48 0.95 4.77 -3.25
N LEU A 49 1.33 3.76 -2.46
CA LEU A 49 0.43 2.68 -2.06
C LEU A 49 -0.57 3.07 -0.96
N ILE A 50 -0.23 3.98 -0.06
CA ILE A 50 -1.08 4.27 1.12
C ILE A 50 -2.11 5.38 0.85
N PRO A 51 -1.73 6.57 0.34
CA PRO A 51 -2.64 7.72 0.37
C PRO A 51 -3.93 7.54 -0.42
N TYR A 52 -3.86 7.00 -1.64
CA TYR A 52 -5.03 6.86 -2.48
C TYR A 52 -6.04 5.81 -1.96
N PRO A 53 -5.64 4.58 -1.61
CA PRO A 53 -6.57 3.58 -1.08
C PRO A 53 -7.21 3.99 0.24
N VAL A 54 -6.44 4.63 1.13
CA VAL A 54 -6.96 5.17 2.40
C VAL A 54 -7.96 6.30 2.13
N TYR A 55 -7.62 7.27 1.27
CA TYR A 55 -8.55 8.34 0.89
C TYR A 55 -9.82 7.78 0.26
N TRP A 56 -9.70 6.84 -0.67
CA TRP A 56 -10.83 6.21 -1.33
C TRP A 56 -11.75 5.52 -0.32
N TYR A 57 -11.19 4.75 0.61
CA TYR A 57 -11.98 4.05 1.61
C TYR A 57 -12.72 5.03 2.53
N LEU A 58 -12.02 6.03 3.06
CA LEU A 58 -12.61 7.07 3.91
C LEU A 58 -13.73 7.82 3.18
N LYS A 59 -13.49 8.25 1.93
CA LYS A 59 -14.48 8.94 1.12
C LYS A 59 -15.72 8.09 0.89
N ASN A 60 -15.56 6.82 0.55
CA ASN A 60 -16.70 5.97 0.20
C ASN A 60 -17.44 5.37 1.41
N ARG A 61 -16.86 5.44 2.62
CA ARG A 61 -17.44 4.83 3.82
C ARG A 61 -17.87 5.84 4.88
N VAL A 62 -17.12 6.92 5.08
CA VAL A 62 -17.39 7.95 6.10
C VAL A 62 -18.11 9.16 5.50
N PHE A 63 -17.70 9.59 4.31
CA PHE A 63 -18.29 10.72 3.59
C PHE A 63 -19.30 10.25 2.55
N ILE A 64 -20.36 9.56 2.99
CA ILE A 64 -21.51 9.21 2.13
C ILE A 64 -22.18 10.50 1.65
#